data_AF-A0A0F9ZNS4-F1
#
_entry.id   AF-A0A0F9ZNS4-F1
#
_cell.length_a   1.000
_cell.length_b   1.000
_cell.length_c   1.000
_cell.angle_alpha   90.00
_cell.angle_beta   90.00
_cell.angle_gamma   90.00
#
_symmetry.space_group_name_H-M   'P 1'
#
loop_
_entity.id
_entity.type
_entity.pdbx_description
1 polymer ?
#
loop_
_entity_poly.entity_id
_entity_poly.type
_entity_poly.pdbx_seq_one_letter_code
_entity_poly.pdbx_strand_id
1 'polypeptide(L)'
;MNYLAQINIGNAFTGGGNLNLTDPANISKMVSAIIAGSLSIAGVILLFLLIGGGIAMIAGAGKSDPQSVEKGKKAATSALIGFVVVFSAYWIVKLIETITGLNLIGGTP
;
A
#
# COMPACT_ATOMS: atom_id res chain seq x y z
N MET A 1 24.88 -20.97 8.39
CA MET A 1 24.02 -20.67 7.23
C MET A 1 22.59 -21.14 7.57
N ASN A 2 21.75 -20.30 8.16
CA ASN A 2 20.33 -20.67 8.38
C ASN A 2 19.34 -19.49 8.48
N TYR A 3 19.77 -18.28 8.10
CA TYR A 3 18.96 -17.05 8.24
C TYR A 3 17.84 -16.92 7.19
N LEU A 4 17.77 -17.84 6.22
CA LEU A 4 16.73 -17.88 5.19
C LEU A 4 15.56 -18.81 5.56
N ALA A 5 15.72 -19.68 6.56
CA ALA A 5 14.68 -20.61 7.02
C ALA A 5 13.76 -20.03 8.11
N GLN A 6 14.14 -18.89 8.72
CA GLN A 6 13.35 -18.26 9.79
C GLN A 6 12.26 -17.31 9.27
N ILE A 7 12.34 -16.88 8.01
CA ILE A 7 11.32 -15.99 7.43
C ILE A 7 10.12 -16.84 7.00
N ASN A 8 9.28 -17.19 7.96
CA ASN A 8 7.95 -17.71 7.70
C ASN A 8 7.07 -16.56 7.20
N ILE A 9 7.15 -16.24 5.91
CA ILE A 9 6.36 -15.18 5.27
C ILE A 9 4.87 -15.36 5.57
N GLY A 10 4.40 -16.62 5.58
CA GLY A 10 3.02 -16.95 5.99
C GLY A 10 2.72 -16.56 7.43
N ASN A 11 3.60 -16.88 8.38
CA ASN A 11 3.41 -16.61 9.80
C ASN A 11 3.67 -15.13 10.18
N ALA A 12 4.52 -14.45 9.41
CA ALA A 12 4.77 -13.01 9.50
C ALA A 12 3.61 -12.20 8.92
N PHE A 13 2.95 -12.73 7.89
CA PHE A 13 1.74 -12.14 7.32
C PHE A 13 0.52 -12.43 8.20
N THR A 14 0.30 -13.67 8.66
CA THR A 14 -0.89 -14.04 9.45
C THR A 14 -0.72 -13.90 10.97
N GLY A 15 0.44 -13.45 11.45
CA GLY A 15 0.67 -13.14 12.85
C GLY A 15 0.78 -14.36 13.78
N GLY A 16 1.34 -15.48 13.31
CA GLY A 16 1.83 -16.50 14.24
C GLY A 16 0.90 -17.66 14.60
N GLY A 17 -0.35 -17.69 14.14
CA GLY A 17 -1.38 -18.54 14.76
C GLY A 17 -2.41 -19.16 13.83
N ASN A 18 -3.06 -20.21 14.33
CA ASN A 18 -4.27 -20.80 13.75
C ASN A 18 -5.34 -19.71 13.60
N LEU A 19 -5.76 -19.40 12.36
CA LEU A 19 -6.79 -18.42 12.07
C LEU A 19 -8.17 -18.96 12.48
N ASN A 20 -8.49 -18.89 13.77
CA ASN A 20 -9.82 -19.23 14.25
C ASN A 20 -10.76 -18.04 14.01
N LEU A 21 -11.59 -18.12 12.96
CA LEU A 21 -12.45 -17.04 12.47
C LEU A 21 -13.64 -16.69 13.41
N THR A 22 -13.81 -17.43 14.50
CA THR A 22 -14.79 -17.14 15.55
C THR A 22 -14.30 -16.10 16.56
N ASP A 23 -13.01 -15.75 16.56
CA ASP A 23 -12.45 -14.72 17.42
C ASP A 23 -12.26 -13.41 16.63
N PRO A 24 -12.92 -12.30 17.04
CA PRO A 24 -12.74 -10.98 16.46
C PRO A 24 -11.28 -10.54 16.35
N ALA A 25 -10.42 -10.95 17.29
CA ALA A 25 -9.00 -10.62 17.27
C ALA A 25 -8.25 -11.24 16.08
N ASN A 26 -8.66 -12.43 15.62
CA ASN A 26 -8.04 -13.09 14.46
C ASN A 26 -8.52 -12.47 13.14
N ILE A 27 -9.78 -12.04 13.07
CA ILE A 27 -10.30 -11.29 11.91
C ILE A 27 -9.49 -9.98 11.75
N SER A 28 -9.26 -9.27 12.86
CA SER A 28 -8.43 -8.08 12.88
C SER A 28 -7.00 -8.33 12.41
N LYS A 29 -6.35 -9.42 12.83
CA LYS A 29 -5.01 -9.80 12.35
C LYS A 29 -4.97 -10.08 10.85
N MET A 30 -5.97 -10.78 10.32
CA MET A 30 -6.04 -11.08 8.88
C MET A 30 -6.27 -9.81 8.05
N VAL A 31 -7.14 -8.92 8.51
CA VAL A 31 -7.39 -7.63 7.86
C VAL A 31 -6.15 -6.73 7.92
N SER A 32 -5.47 -6.67 9.07
CA SER A 32 -4.18 -5.99 9.26
C SER A 32 -3.11 -6.49 8.28
N ALA A 33 -2.98 -7.81 8.13
CA ALA A 33 -2.06 -8.44 7.18
C ALA A 33 -2.31 -7.99 5.74
N ILE A 34 -3.58 -8.05 5.31
CA ILE A 34 -3.99 -7.64 3.97
C ILE A 34 -3.70 -6.16 3.76
N ILE A 35 -4.04 -5.30 4.72
CA ILE A 35 -3.78 -3.85 4.65
C ILE A 35 -2.27 -3.59 4.54
N ALA A 36 -1.46 -4.18 5.40
CA ALA A 36 -0.01 -3.99 5.39
C ALA A 36 0.61 -4.51 4.08
N GLY A 37 0.16 -5.66 3.59
CA GLY A 37 0.56 -6.21 2.29
C GLY A 37 0.17 -5.29 1.13
N SER A 38 -1.07 -4.81 1.10
CA SER A 38 -1.58 -3.88 0.09
C SER A 38 -0.84 -2.55 0.12
N LEU A 39 -0.55 -1.98 1.29
CA LEU A 39 0.20 -0.73 1.42
C LEU A 39 1.64 -0.88 0.91
N SER A 40 2.30 -1.99 1.22
CA SER A 40 3.63 -2.30 0.70
C SER A 40 3.64 -2.40 -0.83
N ILE A 41 2.71 -3.17 -1.40
CA ILE A 41 2.56 -3.32 -2.86
C ILE A 41 2.20 -1.97 -3.50
N ALA A 42 1.28 -1.21 -2.90
CA ALA A 42 0.88 0.10 -3.38
C ALA A 42 2.06 1.09 -3.39
N GLY A 43 2.90 1.10 -2.36
CA GLY A 43 4.11 1.92 -2.31
C GLY A 43 5.09 1.59 -3.45
N VAL A 44 5.29 0.30 -3.73
CA VAL A 44 6.14 -0.14 -4.84
C VAL A 44 5.56 0.28 -6.19
N ILE A 45 4.28 0.05 -6.42
CA ILE A 45 3.60 0.45 -7.67
C ILE A 45 3.66 1.98 -7.84
N LEU A 46 3.40 2.74 -6.77
CA LEU A 46 3.43 4.19 -6.79
C LEU A 46 4.83 4.71 -7.13
N LEU A 47 5.88 4.09 -6.60
CA LEU A 47 7.27 4.42 -6.95
C LEU A 47 7.52 4.27 -8.46
N PHE A 48 7.14 3.12 -9.04
CA PHE A 48 7.32 2.87 -10.48
C PHE A 48 6.47 3.81 -11.35
N LEU A 49 5.22 4.08 -10.94
CA LEU A 49 4.33 4.99 -11.66
C LEU A 49 4.84 6.44 -11.61
N LEU A 50 5.41 6.87 -10.48
CA LEU A 50 5.93 8.22 -10.30
C LEU A 50 7.22 8.42 -11.10
N ILE A 51 8.12 7.44 -11.10
CA ILE A 51 9.34 7.47 -11.93
C ILE A 51 8.97 7.44 -13.42
N GLY A 52 8.16 6.47 -13.85
CA GLY A 52 7.77 6.32 -15.27
C GLY A 52 6.92 7.49 -15.77
N GLY A 53 5.93 7.92 -14.98
CA GLY A 53 5.06 9.05 -15.30
C GLY A 53 5.78 10.40 -15.28
N GLY A 54 6.70 10.60 -14.33
CA GLY A 54 7.54 11.80 -14.24
C GLY A 54 8.48 11.92 -15.42
N ILE A 55 9.18 10.85 -15.80
CA ILE A 55 10.04 10.82 -16.98
C ILE A 55 9.22 11.07 -18.25
N ALA A 56 8.05 10.43 -18.40
CA ALA A 56 7.17 10.64 -19.54
C ALA A 56 6.66 12.09 -19.64
N MET A 57 6.33 12.72 -18.50
CA MET A 57 5.92 14.13 -18.45
C MET A 57 7.05 15.06 -18.89
N ILE A 58 8.27 14.86 -18.39
CA ILE A 58 9.44 15.69 -18.74
C ILE A 58 9.82 15.50 -20.21
N ALA A 59 9.84 14.26 -20.70
CA ALA A 59 10.15 13.95 -22.09
C ALA A 59 9.10 14.53 -23.07
N GLY A 60 7.82 14.51 -22.69
CA GLY A 60 6.74 15.10 -23.47
C GLY A 60 6.78 16.62 -23.52
N ALA A 61 7.17 17.26 -22.42
CA ALA A 61 7.34 18.71 -22.35
C ALA A 61 8.52 19.21 -23.19
N GLY A 62 9.62 18.46 -23.23
CA GLY A 62 10.83 18.84 -23.98
C GLY A 62 10.71 18.75 -25.51
N LYS A 63 9.81 17.89 -26.03
CA LYS A 63 9.63 17.69 -27.48
C LYS A 63 8.47 18.49 -28.11
N SER A 64 7.75 19.32 -27.34
CA SER A 64 6.57 20.07 -27.82
C SER A 64 5.52 19.19 -28.53
N ASP A 65 5.40 17.93 -28.11
CA ASP A 65 4.44 17.00 -28.68
C ASP A 65 3.14 17.04 -27.83
N PRO A 66 2.05 17.66 -28.34
CA PRO A 66 0.83 17.86 -27.56
C PRO A 66 0.22 16.56 -27.04
N GLN A 67 0.43 15.43 -27.73
CA GLN A 67 -0.02 14.11 -27.23
C GLN A 67 0.71 13.67 -25.97
N SER A 68 2.01 13.96 -25.88
CA SER A 68 2.83 13.55 -24.74
C SER A 68 2.55 14.43 -23.51
N VAL A 69 2.22 15.71 -23.71
CA VAL A 69 1.75 16.61 -22.65
C VAL A 69 0.39 16.16 -22.10
N GLU A 70 -0.54 15.74 -22.96
CA GLU A 70 -1.84 15.23 -22.53
C GLU A 70 -1.73 13.90 -21.78
N LYS A 71 -0.85 12.99 -22.25
CA LYS A 71 -0.51 11.75 -21.52
C LYS A 71 0.13 12.04 -20.17
N GLY A 72 1.05 12.99 -20.09
CA GLY A 72 1.67 13.43 -18.83
C GLY A 72 0.65 13.97 -17.83
N LYS A 73 -0.31 14.78 -18.28
CA LYS A 73 -1.44 15.24 -17.44
C LYS A 73 -2.31 14.08 -16.94
N LYS A 74 -2.68 13.14 -17.81
CA LYS A 74 -3.45 11.96 -17.40
C LYS A 74 -2.70 11.10 -16.38
N ALA A 75 -1.39 10.91 -16.57
CA ALA A 75 -0.53 10.19 -15.63
C ALA A 75 -0.42 10.91 -14.27
N ALA A 76 -0.32 12.24 -14.27
CA ALA A 76 -0.32 13.03 -13.04
C ALA A 76 -1.65 12.89 -12.29
N THR A 77 -2.78 12.98 -13.00
CA THR A 77 -4.10 12.82 -12.38
C THR A 77 -4.29 11.41 -11.83
N SER A 78 -3.87 10.36 -12.54
CA SER A 78 -3.98 8.98 -12.03
C SER A 78 -3.06 8.72 -10.83
N ALA A 79 -1.85 9.28 -10.82
CA ALA A 79 -0.95 9.23 -9.67
C ALA A 79 -1.55 9.96 -8.45
N LEU A 80 -2.15 11.13 -8.67
CA LEU A 80 -2.81 11.89 -7.62
C LEU A 80 -4.01 11.13 -7.04
N ILE A 81 -4.84 10.51 -7.89
CA ILE A 81 -5.96 9.67 -7.44
C ILE A 81 -5.43 8.47 -6.63
N GLY A 82 -4.39 7.78 -7.12
CA GLY A 82 -3.78 6.66 -6.40
C GLY A 82 -3.24 7.08 -5.03
N PHE A 83 -2.60 8.25 -4.95
CA PHE A 83 -2.13 8.81 -3.68
C PHE A 83 -3.28 9.09 -2.71
N VAL A 84 -4.37 9.72 -3.18
CA VAL A 84 -5.55 10.01 -2.33
C VAL A 84 -6.22 8.72 -1.84
N VAL A 85 -6.28 7.67 -2.65
CA VAL A 85 -6.86 6.37 -2.26
C VAL A 85 -6.03 5.69 -1.16
N VAL A 86 -4.70 5.66 -1.30
CA VAL A 86 -3.84 5.10 -0.26
C VAL A 86 -3.94 5.92 1.03
N PHE A 87 -3.97 7.25 0.90
CA PHE A 87 -4.15 8.16 2.02
C PHE A 87 -5.47 7.90 2.74
N SER A 88 -6.61 7.87 2.03
CA SER A 88 -7.92 7.63 2.64
C SER A 88 -8.03 6.25 3.28
N ALA A 89 -7.42 5.22 2.67
CA ALA A 89 -7.36 3.88 3.25
C ALA A 89 -6.64 3.89 4.61
N TYR A 90 -5.50 4.58 4.74
CA TYR A 90 -4.81 4.72 6.03
C TYR A 90 -5.69 5.36 7.10
N TRP A 91 -6.42 6.43 6.76
CA TRP A 91 -7.33 7.10 7.70
C TRP A 91 -8.49 6.22 8.14
N ILE A 92 -9.08 5.44 7.23
CA ILE A 92 -10.15 4.48 7.55
C ILE A 92 -9.65 3.45 8.56
N VAL A 93 -8.47 2.88 8.32
CA VAL A 93 -7.90 1.87 9.22
C VAL A 93 -7.62 2.47 10.59
N LYS A 94 -7.04 3.67 10.66
CA LYS A 94 -6.79 4.38 11.92
C LYS A 94 -8.06 4.67 12.72
N LEU A 95 -9.16 4.97 12.03
CA LEU A 95 -10.46 5.16 12.66
C LEU A 95 -10.98 3.84 13.27
N ILE A 96 -10.83 2.73 12.54
CA ILE A 96 -11.18 1.40 13.05
C ILE A 96 -10.33 1.04 14.27
N GLU A 97 -9.01 1.29 14.23
CA GLU A 97 -8.11 1.10 15.37
C GLU A 97 -8.56 1.89 16.61
N THR A 98 -8.99 3.15 16.41
CA THR A 98 -9.45 4.02 17.50
C THR A 98 -10.74 3.50 18.15
N ILE A 99 -11.65 2.92 17.35
CA ILE A 99 -12.94 2.40 17.84
C ILE A 99 -12.77 1.01 18.48
N THR A 100 -11.90 0.17 17.92
CA THR A 100 -11.69 -1.22 18.39
C THR A 100 -10.56 -1.39 19.40
N GLY A 101 -9.66 -0.41 19.53
CA GLY A 101 -8.48 -0.49 20.40
C GLY A 101 -7.43 -1.51 19.95
N LEU A 102 -7.58 -2.09 18.76
CA LEU A 102 -6.67 -3.08 18.19
C LEU A 102 -5.69 -2.38 17.24
N ASN A 103 -4.39 -2.63 17.40
CA ASN A 103 -3.36 -2.12 16.49
C ASN A 103 -3.33 -2.97 15.21
N LEU A 104 -3.84 -2.41 14.12
CA LEU A 104 -3.93 -3.03 12.79
C LEU A 104 -2.78 -2.60 11.87
N ILE A 105 -2.08 -1.52 12.17
CA ILE A 105 -0.97 -0.99 11.37
C ILE A 105 0.34 -1.11 12.14
N GLY A 106 0.60 -2.25 12.80
CA GLY A 106 1.92 -2.59 13.36
C GLY A 106 2.64 -1.47 14.14
N GLY A 107 1.88 -0.56 14.75
CA GLY A 107 2.37 0.62 15.47
C GLY A 107 2.40 0.29 16.94
N THR A 108 3.43 -0.42 17.36
CA THR A 108 3.75 -0.59 18.78
C THR A 108 4.23 0.73 19.36
N PRO A 109 3.90 1.09 20.62
CA PRO A 109 4.94 1.57 21.52
C PRO A 109 5.90 0.41 21.85
#